data_AF-A0A1G7VK73-F1
#
_entry.id   AF-A0A1G7VK73-F1
#
_cell.length_a   1.000
_cell.length_b   1.000
_cell.length_c   1.000
_cell.angle_alpha   90.00
_cell.angle_beta   90.00
_cell.angle_gamma   90.00
#
_symmetry.space_group_name_H-M   'P 1'
#
loop_
_entity.id
_entity.type
_entity.pdbx_description
1 polymer ?
#
loop_
_entity_poly.entity_id
_entity_poly.type
_entity_poly.pdbx_seq_one_letter_code
_entity_poly.pdbx_strand_id
1 'polypeptide(L)'
;MQPIVLLRFNQIKIMIYKRMMCCLALLTSCATYSMAQNANPYLINATTKPYLLRSFLMFEGKKRTHVISVGTPEKVNYAYDLKQGALLEVWRGDFIDAREMWEDRGEPQLAKPLGTVLPLSSAQALASLADKDAAWPDSIAFDDLQTQGYILDKSKMPTFLYTANGADVSDKISVLDGGAGLSRTIIIKNSQQPLYCRIAVGANIEAHKSNSYIVGEKAYTIKVADGAKAFIRKTQKGKELLVQLVNATDSLTYSITW
;
A
#
# COMPACT_ATOMS: atom_id res chain seq x y z
N MET A 1 -3.04 67.88 -12.47
CA MET A 1 -2.78 67.24 -11.16
C MET A 1 -3.90 66.23 -10.92
N GLN A 2 -3.57 65.00 -10.53
CA GLN A 2 -4.46 63.85 -10.24
C GLN A 2 -5.03 63.03 -11.42
N PRO A 3 -4.29 61.99 -11.86
CA PRO A 3 -4.96 60.71 -12.14
C PRO A 3 -4.25 59.47 -11.55
N ILE A 4 -3.07 59.63 -10.93
CA ILE A 4 -2.23 58.49 -10.50
C ILE A 4 -2.71 57.85 -9.19
N VAL A 5 -3.47 58.57 -8.35
CA VAL A 5 -3.93 58.06 -7.05
C VAL A 5 -5.08 57.05 -7.21
N LEU A 6 -5.95 57.20 -8.21
CA LEU A 6 -7.14 56.35 -8.38
C LEU A 6 -6.79 54.91 -8.83
N LEU A 7 -5.69 54.74 -9.59
CA LEU A 7 -5.24 53.43 -10.08
C LEU A 7 -4.62 52.54 -8.99
N ARG A 8 -3.96 53.13 -7.97
CA ARG A 8 -3.37 52.33 -6.86
C ARG A 8 -4.41 51.83 -5.86
N PHE A 9 -5.52 52.55 -5.65
CA PHE A 9 -6.59 52.09 -4.76
C PHE A 9 -7.38 50.89 -5.33
N ASN A 10 -7.53 50.81 -6.66
CA ASN A 10 -8.24 49.70 -7.29
C ASN A 10 -7.45 48.38 -7.25
N GLN A 11 -6.12 48.43 -7.39
CA GLN A 11 -5.26 47.25 -7.30
C GLN A 11 -5.22 46.63 -5.89
N ILE A 12 -5.25 47.47 -4.84
CA ILE A 12 -5.26 47.02 -3.44
C ILE A 12 -6.61 46.38 -3.09
N LYS A 13 -7.74 46.96 -3.52
CA LYS A 13 -9.08 46.36 -3.34
C LYS A 13 -9.20 45.00 -4.03
N ILE A 14 -8.72 44.87 -5.27
CA ILE A 14 -8.75 43.59 -6.02
C ILE A 14 -7.90 42.51 -5.34
N MET A 15 -6.74 42.87 -4.79
CA MET A 15 -5.84 41.93 -4.12
C MET A 15 -6.37 41.46 -2.75
N ILE A 16 -7.07 42.33 -2.01
CA ILE A 16 -7.77 41.97 -0.76
C ILE A 16 -8.97 41.06 -1.08
N TYR A 17 -9.75 41.36 -2.12
CA TYR A 17 -10.85 40.48 -2.56
C TYR A 17 -10.35 39.10 -3.02
N LYS A 18 -9.22 39.02 -3.74
CA LYS A 18 -8.62 37.75 -4.16
C LYS A 18 -8.12 36.92 -2.97
N ARG A 19 -7.49 37.55 -1.98
CA ARG A 19 -7.05 36.85 -0.74
C ARG A 19 -8.24 36.42 0.12
N MET A 20 -9.29 37.24 0.21
CA MET A 20 -10.48 36.92 1.00
C MET A 20 -11.33 35.82 0.33
N MET A 21 -11.45 35.81 -1.01
CA MET A 21 -12.08 34.72 -1.75
C MET A 21 -11.27 33.41 -1.71
N CYS A 22 -9.93 33.49 -1.67
CA CYS A 22 -9.08 32.29 -1.53
C CYS A 22 -9.18 31.69 -0.12
N CYS A 23 -9.23 32.52 0.93
CA CYS A 23 -9.52 32.07 2.30
C CYS A 23 -10.94 31.51 2.44
N LEU A 24 -11.95 32.11 1.81
CA LEU A 24 -13.33 31.63 1.85
C LEU A 24 -13.48 30.29 1.12
N ALA A 25 -12.81 30.12 -0.03
CA ALA A 25 -12.78 28.86 -0.77
C ALA A 25 -12.08 27.73 0.02
N LEU A 26 -10.97 28.02 0.72
CA LEU A 26 -10.32 27.07 1.63
C LEU A 26 -11.20 26.70 2.83
N LEU A 27 -11.90 27.68 3.43
CA LEU A 27 -12.81 27.43 4.55
C LEU A 27 -14.03 26.61 4.13
N THR A 28 -14.59 26.86 2.95
CA THR A 28 -15.69 26.05 2.42
C THR A 28 -15.25 24.64 2.02
N SER A 29 -14.06 24.46 1.43
CA SER A 29 -13.58 23.11 1.08
C SER A 29 -13.23 22.30 2.32
N CYS A 30 -12.73 22.93 3.39
CA CYS A 30 -12.42 22.25 4.64
C CYS A 30 -13.71 21.87 5.41
N ALA A 31 -14.74 22.73 5.37
CA ALA A 31 -16.04 22.44 5.97
C ALA A 31 -16.78 21.32 5.24
N THR A 32 -16.76 21.27 3.90
CA THR A 32 -17.36 20.16 3.14
C THR A 32 -16.59 18.85 3.33
N TYR A 33 -15.25 18.88 3.38
CA TYR A 33 -14.43 17.71 3.74
C TYR A 33 -14.75 17.19 5.15
N SER A 34 -14.92 18.11 6.11
CA SER A 34 -15.25 17.76 7.50
C SER A 34 -16.68 17.24 7.66
N MET A 35 -17.62 17.64 6.81
CA MET A 35 -19.01 17.13 6.82
C MET A 35 -19.08 15.73 6.16
N ALA A 36 -18.31 15.48 5.10
CA ALA A 36 -18.19 14.15 4.49
C ALA A 36 -17.57 13.10 5.45
N GLN A 37 -16.67 13.53 6.34
CA GLN A 37 -16.08 12.66 7.38
C GLN A 37 -17.06 12.26 8.50
N ASN A 38 -18.19 12.95 8.66
CA ASN A 38 -19.19 12.71 9.73
C ASN A 38 -20.43 11.93 9.27
N ALA A 39 -20.46 11.50 8.01
CA ALA A 39 -21.59 10.77 7.48
C ALA A 39 -21.47 9.26 7.79
N ASN A 40 -22.59 8.58 8.03
CA ASN A 40 -22.57 7.15 8.37
C ASN A 40 -21.86 6.32 7.28
N PRO A 41 -20.91 5.44 7.65
CA PRO A 41 -20.15 4.68 6.67
C PRO A 41 -21.05 3.70 5.91
N TYR A 42 -20.75 3.47 4.64
CA TYR A 42 -21.32 2.35 3.90
C TYR A 42 -20.43 1.13 4.17
N LEU A 43 -20.68 0.53 5.33
CA LEU A 43 -19.84 -0.51 5.89
C LEU A 43 -19.94 -1.80 5.09
N ILE A 44 -18.82 -2.24 4.54
CA ILE A 44 -18.63 -3.60 4.05
C ILE A 44 -17.91 -4.38 5.14
N ASN A 45 -18.44 -5.55 5.50
CA ASN A 45 -17.82 -6.47 6.46
C ASN A 45 -17.55 -7.83 5.83
N ALA A 46 -16.41 -8.42 6.18
CA ALA A 46 -16.11 -9.83 5.93
C ALA A 46 -16.49 -10.64 7.18
N THR A 47 -17.72 -11.14 7.25
CA THR A 47 -18.23 -11.78 8.48
C THR A 47 -17.91 -13.26 8.58
N THR A 48 -18.20 -14.04 7.53
CA THR A 48 -18.08 -15.51 7.55
C THR A 48 -16.95 -16.04 6.68
N LYS A 49 -16.49 -15.24 5.72
CA LYS A 49 -15.42 -15.57 4.78
C LYS A 49 -14.73 -14.29 4.32
N PRO A 50 -13.50 -14.39 3.81
CA PRO A 50 -12.81 -13.26 3.19
C PRO A 50 -13.66 -12.56 2.12
N TYR A 51 -13.59 -11.23 2.09
CA TYR A 51 -14.22 -10.38 1.08
C TYR A 51 -13.15 -9.66 0.28
N LEU A 52 -13.22 -9.73 -1.05
CA LEU A 52 -12.30 -9.04 -1.94
C LEU A 52 -13.04 -7.89 -2.63
N LEU A 53 -12.61 -6.66 -2.36
CA LEU A 53 -13.16 -5.46 -2.97
C LEU A 53 -12.13 -4.87 -3.94
N ARG A 54 -12.49 -4.76 -5.22
CA ARG A 54 -11.76 -3.88 -6.14
C ARG A 54 -12.14 -2.44 -5.85
N SER A 55 -11.15 -1.60 -5.59
CA SER A 55 -11.35 -0.24 -5.12
C SER A 55 -10.26 0.70 -5.63
N PHE A 56 -10.52 2.00 -5.49
CA PHE A 56 -9.47 2.99 -5.49
C PHE A 56 -9.10 3.31 -4.05
N LEU A 57 -7.82 3.51 -3.80
CA LEU A 57 -7.30 3.75 -2.45
C LEU A 57 -6.28 4.86 -2.49
N MET A 58 -6.32 5.77 -1.54
CA MET A 58 -5.32 6.82 -1.42
C MET A 58 -4.13 6.29 -0.62
N PHE A 59 -2.96 6.19 -1.24
CA PHE A 59 -1.74 5.74 -0.57
C PHE A 59 -0.60 6.71 -0.88
N GLU A 60 0.04 7.24 0.17
CA GLU A 60 1.12 8.25 0.06
C GLU A 60 0.71 9.47 -0.81
N GLY A 61 -0.54 9.94 -0.65
CA GLY A 61 -1.09 11.08 -1.40
C GLY A 61 -1.35 10.80 -2.89
N LYS A 62 -1.24 9.54 -3.33
CA LYS A 62 -1.54 9.12 -4.70
C LYS A 62 -2.73 8.16 -4.74
N LYS A 63 -3.68 8.44 -5.62
CA LYS A 63 -4.81 7.54 -5.90
C LYS A 63 -4.31 6.29 -6.62
N ARG A 64 -4.36 5.16 -5.93
CA ARG A 64 -4.08 3.82 -6.49
C ARG A 64 -5.38 3.29 -7.08
N THR A 65 -5.37 3.00 -8.38
CA THR A 65 -6.59 2.67 -9.13
C THR A 65 -6.79 1.17 -9.38
N HIS A 66 -5.80 0.35 -9.04
CA HIS A 66 -5.80 -1.09 -9.30
C HIS A 66 -5.59 -1.86 -8.01
N VAL A 67 -6.38 -1.51 -6.99
CA VAL A 67 -6.27 -2.10 -5.66
C VAL A 67 -7.32 -3.18 -5.47
N ILE A 68 -6.90 -4.29 -4.85
CA ILE A 68 -7.82 -5.21 -4.19
C ILE A 68 -7.60 -5.08 -2.68
N SER A 69 -8.63 -4.60 -2.00
CA SER A 69 -8.71 -4.67 -0.54
C SER A 69 -9.31 -6.02 -0.16
N VAL A 70 -8.68 -6.71 0.80
CA VAL A 70 -9.12 -8.01 1.29
C VAL A 70 -9.45 -7.87 2.77
N GLY A 71 -10.70 -8.13 3.11
CA GLY A 71 -11.19 -8.16 4.47
C GLY A 71 -11.38 -9.59 4.95
N THR A 72 -11.18 -9.86 6.23
CA THR A 72 -11.33 -11.22 6.79
C THR A 72 -12.20 -11.26 8.05
N PRO A 73 -12.79 -12.43 8.39
CA PRO A 73 -13.54 -12.63 9.64
C PRO A 73 -12.76 -12.29 10.91
N GLU A 74 -11.44 -12.47 10.89
CA GLU A 74 -10.53 -12.16 12.00
C GLU A 74 -10.28 -10.65 12.17
N LYS A 75 -10.91 -9.81 11.35
CA LYS A 75 -10.70 -8.35 11.33
C LYS A 75 -9.24 -7.99 11.05
N VAL A 76 -8.54 -8.80 10.25
CA VAL A 76 -7.18 -8.57 9.77
C VAL A 76 -7.23 -8.37 8.26
N ASN A 77 -7.07 -7.12 7.85
CA ASN A 77 -7.39 -6.71 6.50
C ASN A 77 -6.13 -6.15 5.81
N TYR A 78 -6.11 -6.15 4.48
CA TYR A 78 -5.00 -5.57 3.71
C TYR A 78 -5.43 -5.02 2.35
N ALA A 79 -4.58 -4.16 1.78
CA ALA A 79 -4.75 -3.63 0.43
C ALA A 79 -3.55 -4.01 -0.45
N TYR A 80 -3.85 -4.54 -1.64
CA TYR A 80 -2.86 -5.05 -2.58
C TYR A 80 -2.95 -4.30 -3.91
N ASP A 81 -1.83 -3.77 -4.40
CA ASP A 81 -1.74 -3.09 -5.71
C ASP A 81 -1.42 -4.11 -6.82
N LEU A 82 -2.39 -4.35 -7.70
CA LEU A 82 -2.27 -5.28 -8.82
C LEU A 82 -1.28 -4.82 -9.89
N LYS A 83 -0.92 -3.53 -9.94
CA LYS A 83 0.06 -3.01 -10.90
C LYS A 83 1.50 -3.08 -10.41
N GLN A 84 1.70 -3.27 -9.12
CA GLN A 84 3.04 -3.29 -8.52
C GLN A 84 3.35 -4.61 -7.82
N GLY A 85 2.33 -5.45 -7.55
CA GLY A 85 2.49 -6.59 -6.64
C GLY A 85 2.85 -6.12 -5.23
N ALA A 86 2.37 -4.93 -4.83
CA ALA A 86 2.73 -4.29 -3.59
C ALA A 86 1.64 -4.52 -2.53
N LEU A 87 2.07 -4.91 -1.33
CA LEU A 87 1.20 -4.88 -0.15
C LEU A 87 1.26 -3.45 0.40
N LEU A 88 0.22 -2.66 0.11
CA LEU A 88 0.21 -1.23 0.38
C LEU A 88 0.09 -0.96 1.87
N GLU A 89 -0.91 -1.56 2.51
CA GLU A 89 -1.23 -1.34 3.92
C GLU A 89 -1.99 -2.53 4.48
N VAL A 90 -1.93 -2.65 5.80
CA VAL A 90 -2.62 -3.68 6.59
C VAL A 90 -3.33 -2.99 7.74
N TRP A 91 -4.46 -3.50 8.19
CA TRP A 91 -5.17 -2.90 9.32
C TRP A 91 -5.96 -3.90 10.14
N ARG A 92 -6.22 -3.51 11.39
CA ARG A 92 -7.11 -4.21 12.31
C ARG A 92 -8.39 -3.43 12.51
N GLY A 93 -9.52 -4.13 12.48
CA GLY A 93 -10.83 -3.54 12.70
C GLY A 93 -11.82 -3.91 11.61
N ASP A 94 -12.84 -3.08 11.48
CA ASP A 94 -13.85 -3.25 10.44
C ASP A 94 -13.21 -3.09 9.05
N PHE A 95 -13.84 -3.66 8.03
CA PHE A 95 -13.14 -3.82 6.77
C PHE A 95 -13.01 -2.49 6.02
N ILE A 96 -14.08 -1.97 5.42
CA ILE A 96 -14.01 -0.75 4.61
C ILE A 96 -15.31 0.04 4.66
N ASP A 97 -15.19 1.36 4.63
CA ASP A 97 -16.25 2.28 4.25
C ASP A 97 -16.19 2.54 2.74
N ALA A 98 -17.25 2.13 2.04
CA ALA A 98 -17.41 2.29 0.60
C ALA A 98 -18.30 3.48 0.21
N ARG A 99 -18.56 4.42 1.13
CA ARG A 99 -19.49 5.52 0.88
C ARG A 99 -19.04 6.40 -0.28
N GLU A 100 -17.81 6.90 -0.24
CA GLU A 100 -17.27 7.70 -1.35
C GLU A 100 -17.19 6.92 -2.65
N MET A 101 -17.08 5.59 -2.55
CA MET A 101 -17.25 4.77 -3.74
C MET A 101 -18.68 4.94 -4.23
N TRP A 102 -19.72 4.63 -3.47
CA TRP A 102 -21.06 4.36 -4.02
C TRP A 102 -22.04 5.52 -4.06
N GLU A 103 -21.88 6.50 -3.17
CA GLU A 103 -22.78 7.66 -3.06
C GLU A 103 -22.38 8.74 -4.08
N ASP A 104 -23.37 9.28 -4.81
CA ASP A 104 -23.29 10.50 -5.63
C ASP A 104 -21.98 10.69 -6.42
N ARG A 105 -21.54 9.64 -7.13
CA ARG A 105 -20.16 9.42 -7.59
C ARG A 105 -19.54 10.49 -8.51
N GLY A 106 -19.18 11.64 -7.95
CA GLY A 106 -18.04 12.46 -8.38
C GLY A 106 -16.69 11.85 -7.93
N GLU A 107 -15.58 12.49 -8.29
CA GLU A 107 -14.26 12.18 -7.70
C GLU A 107 -14.28 12.48 -6.18
N PRO A 108 -13.67 11.66 -5.31
CA PRO A 108 -12.51 10.81 -5.62
C PRO A 108 -12.74 9.28 -5.65
N GLN A 109 -13.93 8.78 -5.30
CA GLN A 109 -14.31 7.35 -5.37
C GLN A 109 -13.41 6.39 -4.56
N LEU A 110 -13.04 6.76 -3.33
CA LEU A 110 -12.08 6.01 -2.52
C LEU A 110 -12.76 4.99 -1.60
N ALA A 111 -12.13 3.83 -1.46
CA ALA A 111 -12.37 2.97 -0.30
C ALA A 111 -11.56 3.50 0.88
N LYS A 112 -12.21 3.60 2.04
CA LYS A 112 -11.57 4.03 3.29
C LYS A 112 -11.46 2.84 4.25
N PRO A 113 -10.24 2.38 4.58
CA PRO A 113 -10.04 1.38 5.64
C PRO A 113 -10.64 1.83 6.97
N LEU A 114 -11.24 0.91 7.71
CA LEU A 114 -11.87 1.19 9.00
C LEU A 114 -11.11 0.54 10.16
N GLY A 115 -10.12 1.22 10.71
CA GLY A 115 -9.43 0.76 11.91
C GLY A 115 -8.02 1.28 12.02
N THR A 116 -7.18 0.53 12.74
CA THR A 116 -5.77 0.90 12.95
C THR A 116 -4.96 0.46 11.74
N VAL A 117 -4.69 1.43 10.85
CA VAL A 117 -3.94 1.23 9.60
C VAL A 117 -2.44 1.32 9.84
N LEU A 118 -1.72 0.31 9.37
CA LEU A 118 -0.27 0.31 9.23
C LEU A 118 0.08 0.42 7.73
N PRO A 119 0.58 1.57 7.26
CA PRO A 119 1.10 1.69 5.91
C PRO A 119 2.41 0.92 5.76
N LEU A 120 2.62 0.32 4.59
CA LEU A 120 3.81 -0.45 4.24
C LEU A 120 4.55 0.22 3.07
N SER A 121 4.43 -0.31 1.85
CA SER A 121 5.20 0.17 0.69
C SER A 121 4.37 0.09 -0.58
N SER A 122 4.53 1.10 -1.44
CA SER A 122 3.93 1.10 -2.78
C SER A 122 4.81 0.61 -3.91
N ALA A 123 6.10 0.37 -3.67
CA ALA A 123 6.97 -0.16 -4.72
C ALA A 123 6.77 -1.65 -4.93
N GLN A 124 7.22 -2.11 -6.09
CA GLN A 124 7.19 -3.52 -6.47
C GLN A 124 7.85 -4.43 -5.43
N ALA A 125 7.27 -5.61 -5.19
CA ALA A 125 7.83 -6.57 -4.24
C ALA A 125 9.08 -7.28 -4.78
N LEU A 126 9.17 -7.50 -6.09
CA LEU A 126 10.26 -8.20 -6.76
C LEU A 126 10.97 -7.29 -7.75
N ALA A 127 12.30 -7.33 -7.81
CA ALA A 127 13.11 -6.61 -8.78
C ALA A 127 14.36 -7.40 -9.18
N SER A 128 14.78 -7.28 -10.45
CA SER A 128 16.15 -7.62 -10.84
C SER A 128 17.08 -6.46 -10.47
N LEU A 129 18.16 -6.74 -9.74
CA LEU A 129 19.14 -5.75 -9.33
C LEU A 129 20.52 -6.16 -9.85
N ALA A 130 21.34 -5.20 -10.25
CA ALA A 130 22.72 -5.46 -10.69
C ALA A 130 23.57 -6.12 -9.59
N ASP A 131 23.34 -5.70 -8.34
CA ASP A 131 23.96 -6.26 -7.15
C ASP A 131 23.09 -6.00 -5.90
N LYS A 132 23.54 -6.50 -4.75
CA LYS A 132 22.84 -6.36 -3.47
C LYS A 132 22.70 -4.92 -2.97
N ASP A 133 23.47 -3.97 -3.48
CA ASP A 133 23.54 -2.57 -3.05
C ASP A 133 22.83 -1.60 -4.02
N ALA A 134 22.53 -2.06 -5.25
CA ALA A 134 21.81 -1.28 -6.26
C ALA A 134 20.43 -0.79 -5.77
N ALA A 135 20.11 0.47 -6.04
CA ALA A 135 18.87 1.11 -5.59
C ALA A 135 17.61 0.32 -6.01
N TRP A 136 16.62 0.27 -5.12
CA TRP A 136 15.34 -0.35 -5.46
C TRP A 136 14.59 0.49 -6.51
N PRO A 137 14.06 -0.10 -7.59
CA PRO A 137 13.23 0.62 -8.55
C PRO A 137 11.98 1.18 -7.87
N ASP A 138 11.65 2.46 -8.12
CA ASP A 138 10.49 3.11 -7.51
C ASP A 138 9.16 2.49 -7.96
N SER A 139 9.10 1.96 -9.19
CA SER A 139 7.93 1.29 -9.76
C SER A 139 8.31 0.35 -10.91
N ILE A 140 7.46 -0.65 -11.15
CA ILE A 140 7.48 -1.45 -12.37
C ILE A 140 6.53 -0.83 -13.40
N ALA A 141 6.95 -0.80 -14.67
CA ALA A 141 6.08 -0.29 -15.74
C ALA A 141 4.87 -1.19 -15.92
N PHE A 142 3.77 -0.63 -16.44
CA PHE A 142 2.53 -1.38 -16.64
C PHE A 142 2.72 -2.60 -17.55
N ASP A 143 3.58 -2.49 -18.56
CA ASP A 143 3.83 -3.58 -19.50
C ASP A 143 4.76 -4.66 -18.91
N ASP A 144 5.53 -4.32 -17.87
CA ASP A 144 6.52 -5.20 -17.25
C ASP A 144 5.95 -6.05 -16.10
N LEU A 145 4.77 -5.68 -15.57
CA LEU A 145 3.99 -6.51 -14.65
C LEU A 145 2.61 -6.82 -15.23
N GLN A 146 2.41 -8.07 -15.63
CA GLN A 146 1.14 -8.53 -16.18
C GLN A 146 0.35 -9.32 -15.15
N THR A 147 -0.72 -8.73 -14.61
CA THR A 147 -1.64 -9.45 -13.72
C THR A 147 -2.38 -10.55 -14.49
N GLN A 148 -2.32 -11.76 -13.97
CA GLN A 148 -3.06 -12.94 -14.45
C GLN A 148 -4.31 -13.22 -13.60
N GLY A 149 -4.61 -12.35 -12.64
CA GLY A 149 -5.77 -12.47 -11.74
C GLY A 149 -5.39 -13.09 -10.40
N TYR A 150 -6.32 -13.82 -9.79
CA TYR A 150 -6.08 -14.53 -8.54
C TYR A 150 -6.90 -15.81 -8.48
N ILE A 151 -6.39 -16.80 -7.75
CA ILE A 151 -7.12 -18.01 -7.38
C ILE A 151 -7.50 -17.95 -5.90
N LEU A 152 -8.65 -18.51 -5.56
CA LEU A 152 -9.12 -18.58 -4.17
C LEU A 152 -8.89 -19.98 -3.63
N ASP A 153 -8.30 -20.08 -2.45
CA ASP A 153 -8.18 -21.37 -1.76
C ASP A 153 -9.52 -21.81 -1.12
N LYS A 154 -9.50 -22.94 -0.41
CA LYS A 154 -10.70 -23.48 0.26
C LYS A 154 -11.29 -22.50 1.29
N SER A 155 -10.44 -21.68 1.91
CA SER A 155 -10.82 -20.63 2.87
C SER A 155 -11.16 -19.30 2.20
N LYS A 156 -11.19 -19.25 0.86
CA LYS A 156 -11.44 -18.06 0.05
C LYS A 156 -10.37 -16.96 0.18
N MET A 157 -9.18 -17.29 0.65
CA MET A 157 -8.04 -16.37 0.60
C MET A 157 -7.44 -16.34 -0.80
N PRO A 158 -7.08 -15.16 -1.34
CA PRO A 158 -6.48 -15.07 -2.66
C PRO A 158 -5.01 -15.46 -2.69
N THR A 159 -4.63 -16.04 -3.81
CA THR A 159 -3.25 -16.06 -4.30
C THR A 159 -3.23 -15.28 -5.61
N PHE A 160 -2.54 -14.15 -5.61
CA PHE A 160 -2.42 -13.28 -6.78
C PHE A 160 -1.40 -13.87 -7.75
N LEU A 161 -1.74 -13.88 -9.04
CA LEU A 161 -0.93 -14.43 -10.10
C LEU A 161 -0.53 -13.30 -11.05
N TYR A 162 0.75 -13.19 -11.34
CA TYR A 162 1.27 -12.19 -12.29
C TYR A 162 2.61 -12.63 -12.86
N THR A 163 2.99 -12.07 -14.01
CA THR A 163 4.38 -12.11 -14.46
C THR A 163 5.06 -10.79 -14.15
N ALA A 164 6.32 -10.84 -13.72
CA ALA A 164 7.14 -9.65 -13.50
C ALA A 164 8.62 -10.01 -13.58
N ASN A 165 9.45 -9.09 -14.12
CA ASN A 165 10.90 -9.26 -14.21
C ASN A 165 11.35 -10.58 -14.89
N GLY A 166 10.56 -11.09 -15.84
CA GLY A 166 10.84 -12.36 -16.53
C GLY A 166 10.59 -13.62 -15.69
N ALA A 167 9.76 -13.55 -14.65
CA ALA A 167 9.32 -14.69 -13.85
C ALA A 167 7.79 -14.76 -13.75
N ASP A 168 7.26 -15.97 -13.62
CA ASP A 168 5.88 -16.21 -13.19
C ASP A 168 5.83 -16.14 -11.66
N VAL A 169 4.90 -15.37 -11.11
CA VAL A 169 4.81 -15.10 -9.68
C VAL A 169 3.45 -15.51 -9.13
N SER A 170 3.51 -16.24 -8.02
CA SER A 170 2.36 -16.55 -7.18
C SER A 170 2.56 -15.92 -5.81
N ASP A 171 1.67 -15.02 -5.43
CA ASP A 171 1.76 -14.22 -4.21
C ASP A 171 0.54 -14.48 -3.32
N LYS A 172 0.72 -15.33 -2.31
CA LYS A 172 -0.32 -15.72 -1.37
C LYS A 172 -0.19 -14.92 -0.10
N ILE A 173 -1.29 -14.30 0.33
CA ILE A 173 -1.38 -13.63 1.64
C ILE A 173 -2.47 -14.32 2.45
N SER A 174 -2.11 -14.81 3.63
CA SER A 174 -2.98 -15.49 4.58
C SER A 174 -3.00 -14.77 5.92
N VAL A 175 -4.06 -14.95 6.70
CA VAL A 175 -4.10 -14.52 8.10
C VAL A 175 -3.39 -15.55 8.98
N LEU A 176 -2.59 -15.09 9.94
CA LEU A 176 -1.98 -15.95 10.96
C LEU A 176 -3.02 -16.41 11.97
N ASP A 177 -2.75 -17.54 12.64
CA ASP A 177 -3.60 -18.08 13.68
C ASP A 177 -3.99 -17.02 14.73
N GLY A 178 -5.27 -17.04 15.14
CA GLY A 178 -5.82 -16.08 16.09
C GLY A 178 -5.86 -14.62 15.57
N GLY A 179 -5.66 -14.40 14.27
CA GLY A 179 -5.58 -13.05 13.71
C GLY A 179 -4.29 -12.33 14.11
N ALA A 180 -3.23 -13.02 14.51
CA ALA A 180 -2.01 -12.38 15.01
C ALA A 180 -1.30 -11.47 13.98
N GLY A 181 -1.62 -11.60 12.69
CA GLY A 181 -1.04 -10.80 11.63
C GLY A 181 -1.27 -11.47 10.27
N LEU A 182 -0.36 -11.22 9.33
CA LEU A 182 -0.40 -11.82 8.00
C LEU A 182 0.84 -12.68 7.75
N SER A 183 0.67 -13.74 6.97
CA SER A 183 1.75 -14.49 6.33
C SER A 183 1.70 -14.22 4.83
N ARG A 184 2.82 -13.85 4.22
CA ARG A 184 2.95 -13.70 2.78
C ARG A 184 3.96 -14.71 2.25
N THR A 185 3.53 -15.47 1.24
CA THR A 185 4.34 -16.44 0.53
C THR A 185 4.42 -16.05 -0.94
N ILE A 186 5.61 -15.70 -1.40
CA ILE A 186 5.91 -15.37 -2.80
C ILE A 186 6.67 -16.55 -3.38
N ILE A 187 6.13 -17.14 -4.45
CA ILE A 187 6.77 -18.20 -5.23
C ILE A 187 7.04 -17.64 -6.61
N ILE A 188 8.29 -17.77 -7.05
CA ILE A 188 8.69 -17.49 -8.42
C ILE A 188 8.89 -18.80 -9.18
N LYS A 189 8.57 -18.80 -10.47
CA LYS A 189 8.84 -19.87 -11.43
C LYS A 189 9.35 -19.28 -12.73
N ASN A 190 10.08 -20.09 -13.51
CA ASN A 190 10.60 -19.74 -14.82
C ASN A 190 11.44 -18.44 -14.83
N SER A 191 12.05 -18.07 -13.69
CA SER A 191 12.86 -16.85 -13.61
C SER A 191 14.10 -16.99 -14.47
N GLN A 192 14.31 -16.03 -15.36
CA GLN A 192 15.46 -16.01 -16.28
C GLN A 192 16.76 -15.51 -15.62
N GLN A 193 16.64 -14.89 -14.45
CA GLN A 193 17.75 -14.32 -13.67
C GLN A 193 17.41 -14.31 -12.18
N PRO A 194 18.41 -14.17 -11.28
CA PRO A 194 18.14 -13.94 -9.87
C PRO A 194 17.27 -12.70 -9.64
N LEU A 195 16.32 -12.80 -8.73
CA LEU A 195 15.49 -11.68 -8.30
C LEU A 195 15.76 -11.35 -6.83
N TYR A 196 15.52 -10.11 -6.45
CA TYR A 196 15.43 -9.72 -5.05
C TYR A 196 13.96 -9.52 -4.71
N CYS A 197 13.60 -9.91 -3.49
CA CYS A 197 12.33 -9.55 -2.87
C CYS A 197 12.57 -8.51 -1.76
N ARG A 198 11.85 -7.38 -1.81
CA ARG A 198 11.87 -6.36 -0.76
C ARG A 198 10.74 -6.62 0.22
N ILE A 199 11.11 -7.03 1.43
CA ILE A 199 10.17 -7.41 2.49
C ILE A 199 9.68 -6.18 3.26
N ALA A 200 10.58 -5.25 3.59
CA ALA A 200 10.25 -4.05 4.35
C ALA A 200 11.20 -2.88 4.06
N VAL A 201 10.68 -1.67 4.26
CA VAL A 201 11.40 -0.38 4.25
C VAL A 201 11.09 0.31 5.58
N GLY A 202 12.09 0.99 6.16
CA GLY A 202 11.85 1.87 7.31
C GLY A 202 13.06 2.74 7.62
N ALA A 203 12.85 3.81 8.38
CA ALA A 203 13.94 4.66 8.87
C ALA A 203 14.98 3.82 9.66
N ASN A 204 14.48 2.84 10.43
CA ASN A 204 15.29 1.84 11.10
C ASN A 204 14.71 0.43 10.88
N ILE A 205 15.60 -0.55 10.79
CA ILE A 205 15.31 -1.98 10.78
C ILE A 205 16.40 -2.64 11.61
N GLU A 206 16.00 -3.44 12.59
CA GLU A 206 16.89 -4.15 13.52
C GLU A 206 16.66 -5.65 13.42
N ALA A 207 17.75 -6.41 13.27
CA ALA A 207 17.70 -7.85 13.30
C ALA A 207 17.65 -8.36 14.75
N HIS A 208 16.82 -9.37 14.97
CA HIS A 208 16.68 -10.09 16.23
C HIS A 208 16.92 -11.59 16.01
N LYS A 209 16.75 -12.38 17.06
CA LYS A 209 16.90 -13.84 17.01
C LYS A 209 15.87 -14.48 16.09
N SER A 210 16.18 -15.67 15.58
CA SER A 210 15.24 -16.52 14.84
C SER A 210 14.62 -15.86 13.60
N ASN A 211 15.46 -15.22 12.78
CA ASN A 211 15.07 -14.54 11.53
C ASN A 211 13.94 -13.51 11.73
N SER A 212 13.92 -12.87 12.89
CA SER A 212 12.97 -11.81 13.24
C SER A 212 13.61 -10.44 13.06
N TYR A 213 12.81 -9.46 12.63
CA TYR A 213 13.24 -8.09 12.36
C TYR A 213 12.19 -7.11 12.87
N ILE A 214 12.64 -6.09 13.60
CA ILE A 214 11.77 -4.99 14.05
C ILE A 214 11.93 -3.83 13.08
N VAL A 215 10.81 -3.28 12.61
CA VAL A 215 10.79 -2.18 11.63
C VAL A 215 10.24 -0.90 12.26
N GLY A 216 10.90 0.22 11.95
CA GLY A 216 10.58 1.53 12.49
C GLY A 216 10.82 1.61 14.01
N GLU A 217 10.03 2.43 14.69
CA GLU A 217 10.03 2.55 16.15
C GLU A 217 9.18 1.46 16.80
N LYS A 218 9.51 0.18 16.51
CA LYS A 218 8.69 -0.99 16.89
C LYS A 218 7.27 -0.96 16.31
N ALA A 219 7.12 -0.37 15.12
CA ALA A 219 5.82 -0.27 14.44
C ALA A 219 5.26 -1.64 14.08
N TYR A 220 6.13 -2.57 13.67
CA TYR A 220 5.77 -3.96 13.40
C TYR A 220 6.99 -4.87 13.39
N THR A 221 6.73 -6.17 13.46
CA THR A 221 7.74 -7.23 13.38
C THR A 221 7.56 -8.03 12.09
N ILE A 222 8.68 -8.33 11.45
CA ILE A 222 8.79 -9.29 10.35
C ILE A 222 9.45 -10.55 10.86
N LYS A 223 8.89 -11.73 10.58
CA LYS A 223 9.59 -13.01 10.76
C LYS A 223 9.75 -13.69 9.42
N VAL A 224 10.97 -13.88 8.97
CA VAL A 224 11.28 -14.58 7.73
C VAL A 224 11.40 -16.08 8.03
N ALA A 225 10.84 -16.92 7.16
CA ALA A 225 10.93 -18.37 7.31
C ALA A 225 12.38 -18.85 7.30
N ASP A 226 12.67 -19.90 8.07
CA ASP A 226 14.00 -20.48 8.16
C ASP A 226 14.47 -21.01 6.80
N GLY A 227 15.76 -20.86 6.53
CA GLY A 227 16.39 -21.21 5.24
C GLY A 227 16.50 -20.04 4.26
N ALA A 228 15.67 -19.00 4.38
CA ALA A 228 15.83 -17.78 3.60
C ALA A 228 16.98 -16.92 4.16
N LYS A 229 17.86 -16.45 3.28
CA LYS A 229 19.01 -15.60 3.64
C LYS A 229 18.63 -14.12 3.56
N ALA A 230 17.86 -13.65 4.54
CA ALA A 230 17.46 -12.25 4.61
C ALA A 230 18.61 -11.35 5.10
N PHE A 231 18.74 -10.16 4.52
CA PHE A 231 19.76 -9.19 4.88
C PHE A 231 19.20 -7.77 4.89
N ILE A 232 19.79 -6.93 5.75
CA ILE A 232 19.44 -5.51 5.85
C ILE A 232 20.43 -4.70 5.00
N ARG A 233 19.90 -3.88 4.11
CA ARG A 233 20.66 -2.88 3.34
C ARG A 233 20.40 -1.48 3.89
N LYS A 234 21.45 -0.65 3.98
CA LYS A 234 21.30 0.79 4.25
C LYS A 234 21.14 1.54 2.92
N THR A 235 20.25 2.53 2.90
CA THR A 235 20.03 3.43 1.76
C THR A 235 20.07 4.88 2.24
N GLN A 236 20.00 5.83 1.30
CA GLN A 236 19.90 7.26 1.65
C GLN A 236 18.60 7.60 2.40
N LYS A 237 17.54 6.79 2.24
CA LYS A 237 16.20 7.03 2.81
C LYS A 237 15.90 6.18 4.06
N GLY A 238 16.86 5.36 4.52
CA GLY A 238 16.69 4.48 5.67
C GLY A 238 17.31 3.10 5.45
N LYS A 239 16.56 2.06 5.79
CA LYS A 239 16.96 0.65 5.65
C LYS A 239 15.92 -0.15 4.89
N GLU A 240 16.39 -1.20 4.22
CA GLU A 240 15.59 -2.18 3.50
C GLU A 240 15.90 -3.58 4.00
N LEU A 241 14.88 -4.41 4.17
CA LEU A 241 15.02 -5.85 4.43
C LEU A 241 14.76 -6.61 3.13
N LEU A 242 15.75 -7.36 2.67
CA LEU A 242 15.75 -8.02 1.37
C LEU A 242 16.06 -9.52 1.50
N VAL A 243 15.57 -10.30 0.54
CA VAL A 243 15.99 -11.68 0.29
C VAL A 243 16.30 -11.82 -1.20
N GLN A 244 17.36 -12.54 -1.54
CA GLN A 244 17.64 -12.92 -2.92
C GLN A 244 17.02 -14.28 -3.23
N LEU A 245 16.28 -14.36 -4.33
CA LEU A 245 15.74 -15.57 -4.95
C LEU A 245 16.64 -15.90 -6.14
N VAL A 246 17.48 -16.91 -5.98
CA VAL A 246 18.61 -17.20 -6.88
C VAL A 246 18.21 -18.17 -7.98
N ASN A 247 17.31 -19.10 -7.70
CA ASN A 247 16.95 -20.17 -8.61
C ASN A 247 15.78 -19.75 -9.51
N ALA A 248 15.66 -20.43 -10.66
CA ALA A 248 14.52 -20.26 -11.56
C ALA A 248 13.17 -20.56 -10.89
N THR A 249 13.18 -21.41 -9.84
CA THR A 249 12.06 -21.63 -8.95
C THR A 249 12.54 -21.48 -7.51
N ASP A 250 11.97 -20.52 -6.79
CA ASP A 250 12.25 -20.25 -5.38
C ASP A 250 10.97 -19.82 -4.67
N SER A 251 10.98 -19.95 -3.34
CA SER A 251 9.86 -19.58 -2.48
C SER A 251 10.37 -18.79 -1.28
N LEU A 252 9.67 -17.71 -0.94
CA LEU A 252 9.90 -16.91 0.23
C LEU A 252 8.61 -16.80 1.02
N THR A 253 8.65 -17.21 2.28
CA THR A 253 7.56 -16.98 3.24
C THR A 253 8.06 -16.06 4.35
N TYR A 254 7.26 -15.07 4.72
CA TYR A 254 7.49 -14.24 5.89
C TYR A 254 6.17 -13.79 6.51
N SER A 255 6.18 -13.48 7.80
CA SER A 255 5.02 -12.95 8.51
C SER A 255 5.20 -11.49 8.90
N ILE A 256 4.09 -10.76 8.98
CA ILE A 256 3.99 -9.37 9.43
C ILE A 256 3.06 -9.34 10.65
N THR A 257 3.54 -8.84 11.78
CA THR A 257 2.77 -8.72 13.02
C THR A 257 2.87 -7.31 13.57
N TRP A 258 1.71 -6.70 13.84
CA TRP A 258 1.54 -5.35 14.36
C TRP A 258 0.35 -5.29 15.32
#